data_AF-E0XX61-F1
#
_entry.id   AF-E0XX61-F1
#
_cell.length_a   1.000
_cell.length_b   1.000
_cell.length_c   1.000
_cell.angle_alpha   90.00
_cell.angle_beta   90.00
_cell.angle_gamma   90.00
#
_symmetry.space_group_name_H-M   'P 1'
#
loop_
_entity.id
_entity.type
_entity.pdbx_description
1 polymer ?
#
loop_
_entity_poly.entity_id
_entity_poly.type
_entity_poly.pdbx_seq_one_letter_code
_entity_poly.pdbx_strand_id
1 'polypeptide(L)'
;MIGTMRKLSPNTNNELKDSQSKWFKLTQIFVLIATNSGLRVGEQKQLRWKDVRVEEHKDKEGNTVKLARINVRAATSKVRKGRTLLCGNGQYFEWLKTSLGERSGKSLVFSIDGKREVNLKTLSKYFKTMLEAAEIGDVAGRGIVLYSLRHFMITQRIMAGLSYRQVADMCGTSIMMIEKTYWHLNDEIRLTSALADYRRRDDGTIEVI
;
A
#
# COMPACT_ATOMS: atom_id res chain seq x y z
N MET A 1 4.62 48.95 -17.03
CA MET A 1 5.46 47.87 -16.47
C MET A 1 5.59 47.97 -14.93
N ILE A 2 4.48 48.28 -14.23
CA ILE A 2 4.36 48.32 -12.76
C ILE A 2 2.90 47.95 -12.45
N GLY A 3 2.53 46.67 -12.52
CA GLY A 3 1.09 46.34 -12.54
C GLY A 3 0.64 44.93 -12.20
N THR A 4 1.51 44.00 -11.79
CA THR A 4 1.06 42.60 -11.58
C THR A 4 1.74 41.85 -10.43
N MET A 5 2.33 42.56 -9.46
CA MET A 5 2.95 41.96 -8.26
C MET A 5 2.29 42.41 -6.94
N ARG A 6 1.08 42.98 -6.98
CA ARG A 6 0.27 43.29 -5.79
C ARG A 6 -1.06 42.55 -5.86
N LYS A 7 -1.11 41.37 -5.22
CA LYS A 7 -2.29 40.72 -4.59
C LYS A 7 -1.99 39.22 -4.37
N LEU A 8 -1.01 38.91 -3.53
CA LEU A 8 -1.07 37.66 -2.77
C LEU A 8 -2.06 37.92 -1.64
N SER A 9 -3.30 37.48 -1.84
CA SER A 9 -4.38 37.58 -0.85
C SER A 9 -4.01 36.77 0.40
N PRO A 10 -4.35 37.24 1.62
CA PRO A 10 -4.20 36.44 2.84
C PRO A 10 -4.86 35.05 2.76
N ASN A 11 -5.94 34.92 1.97
CA ASN A 11 -6.59 33.63 1.71
C ASN A 11 -5.70 32.68 0.90
N THR A 12 -4.88 33.19 -0.02
CA THR A 12 -4.03 32.34 -0.88
C THR A 12 -3.00 31.58 -0.04
N ASN A 13 -2.44 32.19 1.01
CA ASN A 13 -1.51 31.51 1.90
C ASN A 13 -2.19 30.42 2.74
N ASN A 14 -3.43 30.63 3.16
CA ASN A 14 -4.17 29.64 3.94
C ASN A 14 -4.66 28.48 3.06
N GLU A 15 -5.14 28.79 1.85
CA GLU A 15 -5.53 27.80 0.83
C GLU A 15 -4.33 26.97 0.34
N LEU A 16 -3.16 27.59 0.17
CA LEU A 16 -1.92 26.88 -0.17
C LEU A 16 -1.51 25.92 0.96
N LYS A 17 -1.59 26.37 2.23
CA LYS A 17 -1.31 25.51 3.40
C LYS A 17 -2.31 24.37 3.53
N ASP A 18 -3.60 24.62 3.33
CA ASP A 18 -4.65 23.59 3.34
C ASP A 18 -4.44 22.56 2.22
N SER A 19 -4.13 23.03 1.01
CA SER A 19 -3.81 22.17 -0.13
C SER A 19 -2.57 21.31 0.13
N GLN A 20 -1.49 21.89 0.68
CA GLN A 20 -0.29 21.14 1.08
C GLN A 20 -0.60 20.09 2.15
N SER A 21 -1.41 20.45 3.16
CA SER A 21 -1.84 19.53 4.22
C SER A 21 -2.63 18.35 3.65
N LYS A 22 -3.57 18.60 2.73
CA LYS A 22 -4.33 17.56 2.04
C LYS A 22 -3.44 16.62 1.22
N TRP A 23 -2.47 17.18 0.48
CA TRP A 23 -1.51 16.36 -0.27
C TRP A 23 -0.60 15.54 0.62
N PHE A 24 -0.16 16.10 1.75
CA PHE A 24 0.66 15.38 2.71
C PHE A 24 -0.12 14.20 3.32
N LYS A 25 -1.34 14.43 3.82
CA LYS A 25 -2.21 13.38 4.36
C LYS A 25 -2.54 12.29 3.32
N LEU A 26 -2.89 12.71 2.10
CA LEU A 26 -3.17 11.78 1.00
C LEU A 26 -1.94 10.91 0.70
N THR A 27 -0.75 11.51 0.64
CA THR A 27 0.50 10.79 0.36
C THR A 27 0.86 9.85 1.51
N GLN A 28 0.64 10.26 2.76
CA GLN A 28 0.92 9.44 3.93
C GLN A 28 0.08 8.18 3.91
N ILE A 29 -1.23 8.32 3.68
CA ILE A 29 -2.14 7.18 3.59
C ILE A 29 -1.84 6.34 2.34
N PHE A 30 -1.43 6.95 1.23
CA PHE A 30 -0.96 6.23 0.05
C PHE A 30 0.22 5.32 0.38
N VAL A 31 1.23 5.84 1.09
CA VAL A 31 2.41 5.09 1.54
C VAL A 31 2.00 3.96 2.46
N LEU A 32 1.18 4.23 3.49
CA LEU A 32 0.70 3.24 4.45
C LEU A 32 -0.08 2.10 3.79
N ILE A 33 -0.90 2.39 2.79
CA ILE A 33 -1.62 1.35 2.05
C ILE A 33 -0.67 0.58 1.13
N ALA A 34 0.28 1.26 0.48
CA ALA A 34 1.25 0.62 -0.41
C ALA A 34 2.15 -0.38 0.34
N THR A 35 2.60 -0.03 1.55
CA THR A 35 3.44 -0.90 2.41
C THR A 35 2.71 -2.14 2.93
N ASN A 36 1.37 -2.13 2.95
CA ASN A 36 0.56 -3.23 3.49
C ASN A 36 -0.15 -4.06 2.41
N SER A 37 -0.48 -3.48 1.25
CA SER A 37 -1.31 -4.12 0.23
C SER A 37 -0.53 -4.78 -0.90
N GLY A 38 0.71 -4.33 -1.14
CA GLY A 38 1.52 -4.82 -2.25
C GLY A 38 0.94 -4.45 -3.62
N LEU A 39 0.03 -3.47 -3.71
CA LEU A 39 -0.47 -2.98 -4.99
C LEU A 39 0.65 -2.37 -5.85
N ARG A 40 0.52 -2.44 -7.18
CA ARG A 40 1.35 -1.59 -8.05
C ARG A 40 0.88 -0.15 -7.92
N VAL A 41 1.79 0.81 -8.06
CA VAL A 41 1.48 2.26 -8.00
C VAL A 41 0.32 2.61 -8.95
N GLY A 42 0.32 2.09 -10.17
CA GLY A 42 -0.76 2.31 -11.14
C GLY A 42 -2.11 1.69 -10.74
N GLU A 43 -2.11 0.53 -10.07
CA GLU A 43 -3.33 -0.11 -9.56
C GLU A 43 -3.91 0.72 -8.42
N GLN A 44 -3.06 1.15 -7.47
CA GLN A 44 -3.48 1.91 -6.30
C GLN A 44 -4.01 3.30 -6.66
N LYS A 45 -3.35 4.01 -7.59
CA LYS A 45 -3.80 5.33 -8.08
C LYS A 45 -5.21 5.29 -8.68
N GLN A 46 -5.55 4.19 -9.35
CA GLN A 46 -6.81 4.04 -10.05
C GLN A 46 -7.91 3.40 -9.18
N LEU A 47 -7.61 3.09 -7.93
CA LEU A 47 -8.57 2.46 -7.02
C LEU A 47 -9.76 3.38 -6.76
N ARG A 48 -10.97 2.83 -6.80
CA ARG A 48 -12.21 3.56 -6.51
C ARG A 48 -12.82 3.09 -5.19
N TRP A 49 -13.64 3.92 -4.55
CA TRP A 49 -14.25 3.56 -3.27
C TRP A 49 -15.13 2.31 -3.34
N LYS A 50 -15.75 2.03 -4.49
CA LYS A 50 -16.50 0.78 -4.73
C LYS A 50 -15.61 -0.46 -4.80
N ASP A 51 -14.31 -0.29 -5.03
CA ASP A 51 -13.34 -1.37 -5.15
C ASP A 51 -12.81 -1.77 -3.74
N VAL A 52 -13.19 -1.07 -2.67
CA VAL A 52 -12.68 -1.26 -1.31
C VAL A 52 -13.81 -1.46 -0.33
N ARG A 53 -13.69 -2.50 0.51
CA ARG A 53 -14.57 -2.72 1.67
C ARG A 53 -13.71 -2.94 2.90
N VAL A 54 -14.00 -2.22 3.98
CA VAL A 54 -13.39 -2.48 5.29
C VAL A 54 -14.22 -3.54 6.01
N GLU A 55 -13.55 -4.55 6.54
CA GLU A 55 -14.13 -5.70 7.21
C GLU A 55 -13.43 -5.89 8.57
N GLU A 56 -14.18 -6.28 9.59
CA GLU A 56 -13.64 -6.65 10.90
C GLU A 56 -13.49 -8.16 10.99
N HIS A 57 -12.33 -8.59 11.48
CA HIS A 57 -11.95 -10.00 11.64
C HIS A 57 -11.35 -10.20 13.03
N LYS A 58 -11.29 -11.45 13.50
CA LYS A 58 -10.58 -11.83 14.71
C LYS A 58 -9.21 -12.39 14.33
N ASP A 59 -8.15 -11.91 14.97
CA ASP A 59 -6.82 -12.49 14.81
C ASP A 59 -6.64 -13.77 15.65
N LYS A 60 -5.44 -14.34 15.64
CA LYS A 60 -5.13 -15.57 16.39
C LYS A 60 -5.26 -15.41 17.90
N GLU A 61 -5.20 -14.18 18.40
CA GLU A 61 -5.29 -13.83 19.82
C GLU A 61 -6.71 -13.43 20.23
N GLY A 62 -7.66 -13.41 19.27
CA GLY A 62 -9.05 -13.01 19.50
C GLY A 62 -9.28 -11.49 19.50
N ASN A 63 -8.27 -10.70 19.13
CA ASN A 63 -8.41 -9.25 18.99
C ASN A 63 -9.16 -8.91 17.71
N THR A 64 -9.99 -7.87 17.75
CA THR A 64 -10.68 -7.38 16.56
C THR A 64 -9.70 -6.56 15.72
N VAL A 65 -9.49 -6.98 14.47
CA VAL A 65 -8.63 -6.31 13.50
C VAL A 65 -9.43 -5.85 12.28
N LYS A 66 -9.11 -4.67 11.75
CA LYS A 66 -9.72 -4.15 10.52
C LYS A 66 -8.88 -4.51 9.30
N LEU A 67 -9.47 -5.23 8.36
CA LEU A 67 -8.89 -5.56 7.07
C LEU A 67 -9.57 -4.77 5.96
N ALA A 68 -8.82 -4.39 4.93
CA ALA A 68 -9.40 -3.87 3.69
C ALA A 68 -9.41 -4.97 2.62
N ARG A 69 -10.60 -5.34 2.18
CA ARG A 69 -10.82 -6.12 0.97
C ARG A 69 -10.75 -5.20 -0.23
N ILE A 70 -9.76 -5.43 -1.10
CA ILE A 70 -9.49 -4.61 -2.27
C ILE A 70 -9.66 -5.45 -3.52
N ASN A 71 -10.56 -5.03 -4.41
CA ASN A 71 -10.75 -5.60 -5.73
C ASN A 71 -9.94 -4.83 -6.78
N VAL A 72 -8.85 -5.43 -7.24
CA VAL A 72 -8.06 -4.89 -8.35
C VAL A 72 -8.71 -5.27 -9.66
N ARG A 73 -9.16 -4.26 -10.39
CA ARG A 73 -9.84 -4.44 -11.67
C ARG A 73 -8.85 -4.90 -12.75
N ALA A 74 -9.28 -5.82 -13.61
CA ALA A 74 -8.49 -6.29 -14.76
C ALA A 74 -8.01 -5.13 -15.65
N ALA A 75 -8.85 -4.12 -15.85
CA ALA A 75 -8.54 -2.93 -16.64
C ALA A 75 -7.35 -2.11 -16.10
N THR A 76 -7.10 -2.15 -14.78
CA THR A 76 -6.02 -1.38 -14.13
C THR A 76 -4.80 -2.24 -13.81
N SER A 77 -4.90 -3.56 -14.03
CA SER A 77 -3.83 -4.53 -13.82
C SER A 77 -2.92 -4.61 -15.04
N LYS A 78 -1.60 -4.67 -14.80
CA LYS A 78 -0.60 -4.83 -15.87
C LYS A 78 -0.84 -6.10 -16.70
N VAL A 79 -1.30 -7.17 -16.06
CA VAL A 79 -1.51 -8.49 -16.69
C VAL A 79 -2.95 -8.71 -17.16
N ARG A 80 -3.80 -7.67 -17.11
CA ARG A 80 -5.22 -7.73 -17.51
C ARG A 80 -6.05 -8.80 -16.79
N LYS A 81 -5.61 -9.24 -15.62
CA LYS A 81 -6.35 -10.14 -14.73
C LYS A 81 -6.73 -9.40 -13.46
N GLY A 82 -8.00 -9.54 -13.07
CA GLY A 82 -8.51 -9.03 -11.80
C GLY A 82 -8.09 -9.92 -10.63
N ARG A 83 -8.04 -9.35 -9.44
CA ARG A 83 -7.81 -10.11 -8.20
C ARG A 83 -8.43 -9.41 -7.01
N THR A 84 -8.79 -10.18 -5.99
CA THR A 84 -9.17 -9.64 -4.69
C THR A 84 -8.06 -9.97 -3.70
N LEU A 85 -7.66 -8.98 -2.90
CA LEU A 85 -6.71 -9.18 -1.81
C LEU A 85 -7.26 -8.58 -0.52
N LEU A 86 -6.81 -9.12 0.60
CA LEU A 86 -7.03 -8.56 1.93
C LEU A 86 -5.70 -7.94 2.40
N CYS A 87 -5.74 -6.69 2.82
CA CYS A 87 -4.60 -6.07 3.47
C CYS A 87 -4.97 -5.60 4.88
N GLY A 88 -3.99 -5.66 5.80
CA GLY A 88 -4.15 -5.16 7.15
C GLY A 88 -4.38 -3.64 7.19
N ASN A 89 -4.77 -3.15 8.36
CA ASN A 89 -4.97 -1.73 8.64
C ASN A 89 -6.04 -1.06 7.76
N GLY A 90 -7.19 -1.72 7.60
CA GLY A 90 -8.31 -1.19 6.83
C GLY A 90 -8.79 0.19 7.27
N GLN A 91 -8.55 0.56 8.55
CA GLN A 91 -8.80 1.89 9.11
C GLN A 91 -8.17 3.04 8.32
N TYR A 92 -7.07 2.80 7.60
CA TYR A 92 -6.44 3.85 6.77
C TYR A 92 -7.38 4.37 5.67
N PHE A 93 -8.23 3.51 5.11
CA PHE A 93 -9.25 3.93 4.15
C PHE A 93 -10.34 4.78 4.82
N GLU A 94 -10.74 4.44 6.05
CA GLU A 94 -11.71 5.24 6.82
C GLU A 94 -11.13 6.63 7.14
N TRP A 95 -9.89 6.71 7.61
CA TRP A 95 -9.21 7.97 7.91
C TRP A 95 -9.08 8.86 6.67
N LEU A 96 -8.79 8.28 5.51
CA LEU A 96 -8.72 9.02 4.25
C LEU A 96 -10.09 9.57 3.86
N LYS A 97 -11.14 8.76 4.00
CA LYS A 97 -12.53 9.17 3.71
C LYS A 97 -12.95 10.32 4.61
N THR A 98 -12.65 10.26 5.91
CA THR A 98 -12.92 11.36 6.85
C THR A 98 -12.12 12.62 6.50
N SER A 99 -10.86 12.47 6.08
CA SER A 99 -9.99 13.62 5.76
C SER A 99 -10.34 14.34 4.46
N LEU A 100 -10.84 13.62 3.45
CA LEU A 100 -11.17 14.17 2.13
C LEU A 100 -12.68 14.49 1.96
N GLY A 101 -13.50 14.13 2.95
CA GLY A 101 -14.94 14.23 2.92
C GLY A 101 -15.62 13.06 2.21
N GLU A 102 -16.95 13.00 2.29
CA GLU A 102 -17.70 11.91 1.67
C GLU A 102 -17.49 11.84 0.15
N ARG A 103 -17.43 10.60 -0.35
CA ARG A 103 -17.18 10.28 -1.75
C ARG A 103 -18.10 9.16 -2.20
N SER A 104 -18.56 9.26 -3.45
CA SER A 104 -19.32 8.20 -4.10
C SER A 104 -18.46 6.96 -4.34
N GLY A 105 -19.08 5.79 -4.48
CA GLY A 105 -18.35 4.56 -4.84
C GLY A 105 -17.56 4.67 -6.17
N LYS A 106 -18.00 5.50 -7.11
CA LYS A 106 -17.31 5.71 -8.40
C LYS A 106 -16.10 6.63 -8.28
N SER A 107 -15.98 7.41 -7.22
CA SER A 107 -14.88 8.35 -6.99
C SER A 107 -13.59 7.60 -6.73
N LEU A 108 -12.46 8.20 -7.14
CA LEU A 108 -11.13 7.67 -6.84
C LEU A 108 -10.85 7.78 -5.35
N VAL A 109 -10.19 6.76 -4.80
CA VAL A 109 -9.73 6.73 -3.40
C VAL A 109 -8.65 7.78 -3.20
N PHE A 110 -7.62 7.75 -4.06
CA PHE A 110 -6.53 8.70 -4.01
C PHE A 110 -6.77 9.82 -5.02
N SER A 111 -7.49 10.84 -4.58
CA SER A 111 -7.76 12.05 -5.35
C SER A 111 -8.23 13.18 -4.44
N ILE A 112 -7.69 14.37 -4.64
CA ILE A 112 -8.12 15.57 -3.90
C ILE A 112 -9.59 15.90 -4.23
N ASP A 113 -9.95 15.89 -5.52
CA ASP A 113 -11.31 16.21 -6.00
C ASP A 113 -12.22 14.98 -6.16
N GLY A 114 -11.69 13.77 -5.91
CA GLY A 114 -12.40 12.50 -6.07
C GLY A 114 -12.59 12.04 -7.52
N LYS A 115 -12.11 12.81 -8.51
CA LYS A 115 -12.35 12.58 -9.95
C LYS A 115 -11.06 12.33 -10.72
N ARG A 116 -10.04 13.16 -10.49
CA ARG A 116 -8.77 13.11 -11.23
C ARG A 116 -7.77 12.23 -10.52
N GLU A 117 -7.05 11.42 -11.28
CA GLU A 117 -5.94 10.66 -10.74
C GLU A 117 -4.87 11.58 -10.15
N VAL A 118 -4.32 11.15 -9.02
CA VAL A 118 -3.20 11.84 -8.38
C VAL A 118 -1.99 11.91 -9.31
N ASN A 119 -1.37 13.08 -9.37
CA ASN A 119 -0.16 13.30 -10.13
C ASN A 119 1.00 12.55 -9.45
N LEU A 120 1.69 11.68 -10.20
CA LEU A 120 2.77 10.87 -9.67
C LEU A 120 3.98 11.72 -9.24
N LYS A 121 4.30 12.78 -9.99
CA LYS A 121 5.38 13.72 -9.64
C LYS A 121 5.08 14.41 -8.31
N THR A 122 3.83 14.81 -8.08
CA THR A 122 3.39 15.39 -6.82
C THR A 122 3.50 14.38 -5.68
N LEU A 123 2.99 13.16 -5.85
CA LEU A 123 3.13 12.10 -4.84
C LEU A 123 4.61 11.84 -4.50
N SER A 124 5.46 11.69 -5.51
CA SER A 124 6.91 11.45 -5.30
C SER A 124 7.58 12.61 -4.56
N LYS A 125 7.17 13.86 -4.81
CA LYS A 125 7.68 15.03 -4.07
C LYS A 125 7.35 14.91 -2.58
N TYR A 126 6.09 14.69 -2.23
CA TYR A 126 5.68 14.57 -0.81
C TYR A 126 6.25 13.32 -0.16
N PHE A 127 6.39 12.22 -0.90
CA PHE A 127 7.03 11.01 -0.41
C PHE A 127 8.51 11.27 -0.06
N LYS A 128 9.25 12.01 -0.90
CA LYS A 128 10.63 12.41 -0.59
C LYS A 128 10.69 13.23 0.70
N THR A 129 9.80 14.21 0.88
CA THR A 129 9.70 14.99 2.11
C THR A 129 9.43 14.10 3.34
N MET A 130 8.62 13.05 3.20
CA MET A 130 8.39 12.08 4.29
C MET A 130 9.63 11.25 4.61
N LEU A 131 10.38 10.81 3.58
CA LEU A 131 11.64 10.08 3.78
C LEU A 131 12.70 10.95 4.48
N GLU A 132 12.79 12.23 4.11
CA GLU A 132 13.66 13.21 4.76
C GLU A 132 13.25 13.41 6.23
N ALA A 133 11.95 13.58 6.50
CA ALA A 133 11.44 13.75 7.86
C ALA A 133 11.58 12.48 8.73
N ALA A 134 11.63 11.30 8.12
CA ALA A 134 11.88 10.03 8.79
C ALA A 134 13.38 9.67 8.86
N GLU A 135 14.27 10.59 8.46
CA GLU A 135 15.72 10.43 8.51
C GLU A 135 16.23 9.16 7.82
N ILE A 136 15.57 8.76 6.73
CA ILE A 136 15.97 7.57 5.96
C ILE A 136 17.29 7.87 5.24
N GLY A 137 18.34 7.16 5.64
CA GLY A 137 19.67 7.26 5.04
C GLY A 137 19.73 6.76 3.59
N ASP A 138 20.57 7.43 2.80
CA ASP A 138 20.94 7.09 1.42
C ASP A 138 19.76 6.77 0.49
N VAL A 139 18.70 7.60 0.55
CA VAL A 139 17.50 7.45 -0.30
C VAL A 139 17.86 7.38 -1.80
N ALA A 140 18.81 8.21 -2.23
CA ALA A 140 19.21 8.30 -3.64
C ALA A 140 20.07 7.10 -4.07
N GLY A 141 21.11 6.73 -3.31
CA GLY A 141 21.96 5.59 -3.64
C GLY A 141 21.19 4.27 -3.61
N ARG A 142 20.21 4.15 -2.70
CA ARG A 142 19.30 2.99 -2.62
C ARG A 142 18.16 3.03 -3.63
N GLY A 143 17.99 4.13 -4.37
CA GLY A 143 16.92 4.29 -5.35
C GLY A 143 15.50 4.17 -4.77
N ILE A 144 15.28 4.65 -3.54
CA ILE A 144 13.98 4.50 -2.85
C ILE A 144 12.93 5.38 -3.53
N VAL A 145 11.89 4.73 -4.04
CA VAL A 145 10.73 5.34 -4.72
C VAL A 145 9.44 4.68 -4.25
N LEU A 146 8.28 5.19 -4.67
CA LEU A 146 6.97 4.60 -4.31
C LEU A 146 6.87 3.12 -4.68
N TYR A 147 7.52 2.68 -5.77
CA TYR A 147 7.53 1.28 -6.16
C TYR A 147 8.31 0.39 -5.16
N SER A 148 9.29 0.94 -4.45
CA SER A 148 10.05 0.25 -3.40
C SER A 148 9.14 -0.20 -2.24
N LEU A 149 8.02 0.47 -2.00
CA LEU A 149 7.05 0.08 -0.96
C LEU A 149 6.40 -1.28 -1.25
N ARG A 150 6.17 -1.60 -2.52
CA ARG A 150 5.73 -2.94 -2.92
C ARG A 150 6.82 -3.98 -2.66
N HIS A 151 8.08 -3.63 -2.94
CA HIS A 151 9.19 -4.54 -2.67
C HIS A 151 9.32 -4.82 -1.17
N PHE A 152 9.24 -3.78 -0.35
CA PHE A 152 9.22 -3.87 1.10
C PHE A 152 8.09 -4.78 1.59
N MET A 153 6.85 -4.55 1.14
CA MET A 153 5.70 -5.38 1.52
C MET A 153 5.92 -6.87 1.20
N ILE A 154 6.45 -7.18 0.01
CA ILE A 154 6.74 -8.56 -0.39
C ILE A 154 7.78 -9.19 0.54
N THR A 155 8.90 -8.50 0.80
CA THR A 155 9.92 -8.94 1.75
C THR A 155 9.31 -9.24 3.11
N GLN A 156 8.49 -8.34 3.67
CA GLN A 156 7.85 -8.54 4.97
C GLN A 156 6.93 -9.77 4.99
N ARG A 157 6.22 -10.07 3.89
CA ARG A 157 5.33 -11.25 3.83
C ARG A 157 6.11 -12.56 3.73
N ILE A 158 7.19 -12.58 2.95
CA ILE A 158 8.10 -13.74 2.85
C ILE A 158 8.75 -14.00 4.22
N MET A 159 9.24 -12.95 4.89
CA MET A 159 9.79 -13.05 6.25
C MET A 159 8.77 -13.50 7.29
N ALA A 160 7.49 -13.17 7.11
CA ALA A 160 6.41 -13.68 7.93
C ALA A 160 6.00 -15.13 7.61
N GLY A 161 6.78 -15.84 6.78
CA GLY A 161 6.59 -17.26 6.47
C GLY A 161 5.60 -17.56 5.35
N LEU A 162 5.12 -16.55 4.60
CA LEU A 162 4.25 -16.82 3.45
C LEU A 162 5.07 -17.42 2.29
N SER A 163 4.50 -18.45 1.67
CA SER A 163 5.07 -19.04 0.46
C SER A 163 5.07 -18.05 -0.71
N TYR A 164 6.00 -18.24 -1.65
CA TYR A 164 6.05 -17.44 -2.88
C TYR A 164 4.75 -17.48 -3.68
N ARG A 165 4.00 -18.59 -3.61
CA ARG A 165 2.68 -18.70 -4.25
C ARG A 165 1.66 -17.77 -3.61
N GLN A 166 1.54 -17.79 -2.28
CA GLN A 166 0.62 -16.89 -1.57
C GLN A 166 0.95 -15.42 -1.87
N VAL A 167 2.24 -15.07 -1.85
CA VAL A 167 2.68 -13.71 -2.17
C VAL A 167 2.40 -13.35 -3.63
N ALA A 168 2.64 -14.26 -4.57
CA ALA A 168 2.37 -14.06 -5.99
C ALA A 168 0.88 -13.81 -6.27
N ASP A 169 0.00 -14.58 -5.63
CA ASP A 169 -1.47 -14.44 -5.73
C ASP A 169 -1.94 -13.09 -5.18
N MET A 170 -1.45 -12.69 -4.00
CA MET A 170 -1.74 -11.36 -3.41
C MET A 170 -1.29 -10.22 -4.34
N CYS A 171 -0.09 -10.35 -4.89
CA CYS A 171 0.58 -9.30 -5.66
C CYS A 171 0.18 -9.26 -7.14
N GLY A 172 -0.51 -10.28 -7.67
CA GLY A 172 -0.85 -10.40 -9.09
C GLY A 172 0.40 -10.43 -9.96
N THR A 173 1.32 -11.35 -9.68
CA THR A 173 2.55 -11.59 -10.44
C THR A 173 2.83 -13.10 -10.52
N SER A 174 3.76 -13.54 -11.35
CA SER A 174 4.14 -14.95 -11.40
C SER A 174 5.04 -15.33 -10.22
N ILE A 175 4.94 -16.59 -9.78
CA ILE A 175 5.79 -17.19 -8.75
C ILE A 175 7.26 -17.07 -9.14
N MET A 176 7.60 -17.43 -10.38
CA MET A 176 8.95 -17.32 -10.92
C MET A 176 9.55 -15.91 -10.79
N MET A 177 8.74 -14.85 -10.95
CA MET A 177 9.22 -13.48 -10.77
C MET A 177 9.47 -13.14 -9.29
N ILE A 178 8.63 -13.64 -8.37
CA ILE A 178 8.87 -13.49 -6.93
C ILE A 178 10.15 -14.24 -6.56
N GLU A 179 10.23 -15.53 -6.88
CA GLU A 179 11.37 -16.38 -6.58
C GLU A 179 12.69 -15.78 -7.08
N LYS A 180 12.77 -15.42 -8.37
CA LYS A 180 13.99 -14.82 -8.94
C LYS A 180 14.42 -13.55 -8.20
N THR A 181 13.47 -12.76 -7.73
CA THR A 181 13.76 -11.47 -7.08
C THR A 181 14.15 -11.65 -5.61
N TYR A 182 13.52 -12.60 -4.91
CA TYR A 182 13.57 -12.73 -3.46
C TYR A 182 14.26 -14.00 -2.97
N TRP A 183 14.86 -14.78 -3.87
CA TRP A 183 15.62 -15.99 -3.56
C TRP A 183 16.62 -15.79 -2.41
N HIS A 184 17.31 -14.65 -2.37
CA HIS A 184 18.29 -14.33 -1.34
C HIS A 184 17.72 -14.34 0.09
N LEU A 185 16.41 -14.11 0.24
CA LEU A 185 15.74 -14.17 1.54
C LEU A 185 15.60 -15.60 2.07
N ASN A 186 15.67 -16.61 1.20
CA ASN A 186 15.62 -18.00 1.65
C ASN A 186 16.79 -18.29 2.58
N ASP A 187 17.95 -17.68 2.34
CA ASP A 187 19.17 -17.83 3.14
C ASP A 187 18.95 -17.33 4.57
N GLU A 188 18.24 -16.22 4.72
CA GLU A 188 17.84 -15.65 6.02
C GLU A 188 16.79 -16.53 6.74
N ILE A 189 15.90 -17.18 5.99
CA ILE A 189 14.80 -17.99 6.54
C ILE A 189 15.24 -19.45 6.83
N ARG A 190 16.43 -19.89 6.39
CA ARG A 190 16.89 -21.30 6.53
C ARG A 190 16.82 -21.82 7.95
N LEU A 191 17.12 -20.98 8.95
CA LEU A 191 17.04 -21.36 10.36
C LEU A 191 15.59 -21.67 10.78
N THR A 192 14.65 -20.79 10.45
CA THR A 192 13.22 -21.01 10.72
C THR A 192 12.72 -22.27 10.01
N SER A 193 13.10 -22.48 8.76
CA SER A 193 12.73 -23.67 7.99
C SER A 193 13.33 -24.96 8.56
N ALA A 194 14.56 -24.91 9.08
CA ALA A 194 15.23 -26.07 9.68
C ALA A 194 14.64 -26.46 11.04
N LEU A 195 14.06 -25.50 11.75
CA LEU A 195 13.38 -25.70 13.04
C LEU A 195 11.88 -25.99 12.89
N ALA A 196 11.32 -25.83 11.69
CA ALA A 196 9.90 -26.09 11.45
C ALA A 196 9.63 -27.60 11.56
N ASP A 197 8.74 -27.96 12.49
CA ASP A 197 8.33 -29.34 12.72
C ASP A 197 6.83 -29.51 12.45
N TYR A 198 6.39 -30.76 12.34
CA TYR A 198 4.99 -31.08 12.17
C TYR A 198 4.60 -32.25 13.05
N ARG A 199 3.38 -32.22 13.58
CA ARG A 199 2.76 -33.41 14.18
C ARG A 199 1.67 -33.92 13.26
N ARG A 200 1.60 -35.25 13.17
CA ARG A 200 0.49 -35.94 12.55
C ARG A 200 -0.53 -36.28 13.64
N ARG A 201 -1.77 -35.83 13.47
CA ARG A 201 -2.89 -36.16 14.36
C ARG A 201 -3.43 -37.57 14.03
N ASP A 202 -4.14 -38.17 14.99
CA ASP A 202 -4.71 -39.51 14.86
C ASP A 202 -5.77 -39.61 13.73
N ASP A 203 -6.39 -38.49 13.37
CA ASP A 203 -7.31 -38.37 12.23
C ASP A 203 -6.60 -38.27 10.87
N GLY A 204 -5.26 -38.36 10.87
CA GLY A 204 -4.42 -38.31 9.69
C GLY A 204 -4.08 -36.89 9.20
N THR A 205 -4.57 -35.84 9.88
CA THR A 205 -4.26 -34.45 9.53
C THR A 205 -2.87 -34.04 10.02
N ILE A 206 -2.25 -33.07 9.33
CA ILE A 206 -0.93 -32.53 9.67
C ILE A 206 -1.10 -31.14 10.27
N GLU A 207 -0.45 -30.91 11.40
CA GLU A 207 -0.39 -29.61 12.06
C GLU A 207 1.07 -29.17 12.15
N VAL A 208 1.36 -27.98 11.64
CA VAL A 208 2.67 -27.34 11.79
C VAL A 208 2.81 -26.86 13.24
N ILE A 209 3.94 -27.17 13.87
CA ILE A 209 4.26 -26.81 15.27
C ILE A 209 5.15 -25.56 15.29
#